data_AF-A0EBD2-F1
#
_entry.id   AF-A0EBD2-F1
#
_cell.length_a   1.000
_cell.length_b   1.000
_cell.length_c   1.000
_cell.angle_alpha   90.00
_cell.angle_beta   90.00
_cell.angle_gamma   90.00
#
_symmetry.space_group_name_H-M   'P 1'
#
loop_
_entity.id
_entity.type
_entity.pdbx_description
1 polymer ?
#
loop_
_entity_poly.entity_id
_entity_poly.type
_entity_poly.pdbx_seq_one_letter_code
_entity_poly.pdbx_strand_id
1 'polypeptide(L)'
;MLLILILILNTYCNYLGQVSQIRSDLLRVYLFPHSHDDVGWIKTMNEYYYDYHGVKQIINSYMEELIKDKSKYFSQVEVAFFKMWWNEQNDTMKDNVKQLILNEQLEFLSGGWCMNDEATTYYEDIIDQMTLGHKFLLENFNYIPTIGWQIDTFGHSNTQALFSNMMGFNAWFFGRIDHEDRIKREKNKELEFVIHPDYAHSIFTHVNYYGYYSSPKGFDFDISNPNRNYVSIQNVEQKSEGLDQYFKQQYKSYRGKILAHTLGMDFEWSNASSYFQQMDLVINWINNNTEKYNMIIEYGTPKQYIQALNQQNISYPFQEEDFLPYSDHPFEYWSGFFSSRPAFKGYVKRMGRYFQQVKRFYSLVKMNNISQSIFDETKLFKDYI
;
A
#
# COMPACT_ATOMS: atom_id res chain seq x y z
N MET A 1 -31.12 4.77 34.85
CA MET A 1 -29.75 4.64 34.30
C MET A 1 -29.56 3.36 33.49
N LEU A 2 -29.97 2.18 34.00
CA LEU A 2 -29.87 0.90 33.27
C LEU A 2 -30.68 0.86 31.96
N LEU A 3 -31.91 1.41 31.95
CA LEU A 3 -32.74 1.48 30.74
C LEU A 3 -32.17 2.38 29.63
N ILE A 4 -31.45 3.44 30.02
CA ILE A 4 -30.80 4.36 29.06
C ILE A 4 -29.56 3.69 28.45
N LEU A 5 -28.81 2.89 29.23
CA LEU A 5 -27.71 2.08 28.70
C LEU A 5 -28.20 1.03 27.69
N ILE A 6 -29.32 0.35 27.98
CA ILE A 6 -29.90 -0.67 27.09
C ILE A 6 -30.46 -0.04 25.81
N LEU A 7 -31.05 1.15 25.90
CA LEU A 7 -31.50 1.91 24.72
C LEU A 7 -30.32 2.37 23.87
N ILE A 8 -29.24 2.88 24.47
CA ILE A 8 -28.02 3.29 23.75
C ILE A 8 -27.35 2.08 23.07
N LEU A 9 -27.24 0.93 23.74
CA LEU A 9 -26.71 -0.31 23.16
C LEU A 9 -27.56 -0.83 21.98
N ASN A 10 -28.90 -0.80 22.11
CA ASN A 10 -29.79 -1.22 21.02
C ASN A 10 -29.84 -0.24 19.84
N THR A 11 -29.64 1.06 20.07
CA THR A 11 -29.54 2.03 18.97
C THR A 11 -28.18 2.01 18.28
N TYR A 12 -27.09 1.69 19.00
CA TYR A 12 -25.76 1.52 18.39
C TYR A 12 -25.66 0.25 17.52
N CYS A 13 -26.34 -0.84 17.90
CA CYS A 13 -26.39 -2.06 17.08
C CYS A 13 -27.20 -1.92 15.78
N ASN A 14 -28.10 -0.93 15.67
CA ASN A 14 -28.91 -0.72 14.46
C ASN A 14 -28.29 0.30 13.48
N TYR A 15 -27.18 0.96 13.84
CA TYR A 15 -26.48 1.93 12.98
C TYR A 15 -25.20 1.37 12.34
N LEU A 16 -24.69 0.25 12.85
CA LEU A 16 -23.85 -0.64 12.08
C LEU A 16 -24.81 -1.48 11.24
N GLY A 17 -24.82 -1.24 9.93
CA GLY A 17 -25.64 -2.01 8.99
C GLY A 17 -25.56 -3.49 9.33
N GLN A 18 -26.67 -4.22 9.15
CA GLN A 18 -26.73 -5.66 9.31
C GLN A 18 -25.51 -6.30 8.65
N VAL A 19 -24.48 -6.57 9.45
CA VAL A 19 -23.45 -7.54 9.10
C VAL A 19 -24.27 -8.81 9.16
N SER A 20 -24.74 -9.25 8.00
CA SER A 20 -25.19 -10.62 7.84
C SER A 20 -24.16 -11.45 8.58
N GLN A 21 -24.60 -12.20 9.59
CA GLN A 21 -23.76 -13.20 10.23
C GLN A 21 -23.54 -14.28 9.17
N ILE A 22 -22.68 -13.96 8.20
CA ILE A 22 -22.16 -14.85 7.19
C ILE A 22 -21.48 -15.95 7.98
N ARG A 23 -21.79 -17.21 7.64
CA ARG A 23 -21.26 -18.41 8.29
C ARG A 23 -19.80 -18.17 8.70
N SER A 24 -19.53 -18.22 10.00
CA SER A 24 -18.20 -17.95 10.60
C SER A 24 -17.10 -18.93 10.17
N ASP A 25 -17.37 -19.79 9.19
CA ASP A 25 -16.49 -20.84 8.71
C ASP A 25 -15.93 -20.63 7.30
N LEU A 26 -16.43 -19.65 6.54
CA LEU A 26 -15.94 -19.36 5.20
C LEU A 26 -14.53 -18.76 5.25
N LEU A 27 -13.73 -19.03 4.22
CA LEU A 27 -12.50 -18.31 3.95
C LEU A 27 -12.84 -16.91 3.44
N ARG A 28 -12.38 -15.85 4.11
CA ARG A 28 -12.57 -14.46 3.68
C ARG A 28 -11.31 -13.96 2.97
N VAL A 29 -11.46 -13.42 1.77
CA VAL A 29 -10.33 -12.90 0.98
C VAL A 29 -10.56 -11.43 0.67
N TYR A 30 -9.63 -10.59 1.10
CA TYR A 30 -9.54 -9.19 0.71
C TYR A 30 -8.60 -9.06 -0.49
N LEU A 31 -9.11 -8.47 -1.57
CA LEU A 31 -8.29 -8.05 -2.70
C LEU A 31 -7.93 -6.57 -2.51
N PHE A 32 -6.66 -6.23 -2.73
CA PHE A 32 -6.15 -4.86 -2.63
C PHE A 32 -5.84 -4.32 -4.04
N PRO A 33 -6.80 -3.66 -4.70
CA PRO A 33 -6.51 -2.88 -5.90
C PRO A 33 -5.39 -1.87 -5.64
N HIS A 34 -4.33 -1.94 -6.44
CA HIS A 34 -3.22 -0.99 -6.40
C HIS A 34 -2.56 -0.87 -7.78
N SER A 35 -1.76 0.16 -7.97
CA SER A 35 -0.76 0.23 -9.04
C SER A 35 0.61 0.50 -8.42
N HIS A 36 1.65 -0.16 -8.92
CA HIS A 36 3.02 0.15 -8.50
C HIS A 36 3.62 1.16 -9.49
N ASP A 37 3.75 2.41 -9.04
CA ASP A 37 4.17 3.52 -9.89
C ASP A 37 5.57 4.00 -9.50
N ASP A 38 6.62 3.45 -10.13
CA ASP A 38 8.01 3.86 -9.88
C ASP A 38 8.21 5.37 -10.08
N VAL A 39 8.77 6.05 -9.07
CA VAL A 39 9.18 7.46 -9.16
C VAL A 39 10.51 7.59 -9.90
N GLY A 40 10.52 7.10 -11.14
CA GLY A 40 11.68 7.00 -12.02
C GLY A 40 12.41 5.66 -11.93
N TRP A 41 12.53 4.97 -13.06
CA TRP A 41 13.23 3.68 -13.20
C TRP A 41 13.79 3.53 -14.62
N ILE A 42 13.02 2.97 -15.55
CA ILE A 42 13.37 2.94 -16.99
C ILE A 42 12.97 4.21 -17.73
N LYS A 43 12.03 4.98 -17.17
CA LYS A 43 11.63 6.32 -17.63
C LYS A 43 11.79 7.32 -16.47
N THR A 44 11.81 8.61 -16.80
CA THR A 44 11.72 9.68 -15.81
C THR A 44 10.31 9.79 -15.25
N MET A 45 10.16 10.46 -14.10
CA MET A 45 8.85 10.70 -13.48
C MET A 45 7.87 11.39 -14.44
N ASN A 46 8.30 12.44 -15.16
CA ASN A 46 7.42 13.14 -16.11
C ASN A 46 7.00 12.24 -17.28
N GLU A 47 7.92 11.41 -17.79
CA GLU A 47 7.59 10.46 -18.85
C GLU A 47 6.56 9.44 -18.36
N TYR A 48 6.74 8.82 -17.19
CA TYR A 48 5.75 7.91 -16.63
C TYR A 48 4.40 8.56 -16.38
N TYR A 49 4.39 9.81 -15.92
CA TYR A 49 3.15 10.51 -15.60
C TYR A 49 2.33 10.84 -16.85
N TYR A 50 2.98 11.31 -17.92
CA TYR A 50 2.33 11.76 -19.15
C TYR A 50 2.26 10.71 -20.26
N ASP A 51 2.79 9.49 -20.05
CA ASP A 51 2.74 8.44 -21.06
C ASP A 51 1.31 8.04 -21.41
N TYR A 52 1.16 7.42 -22.58
CA TYR A 52 -0.05 6.69 -22.91
C TYR A 52 -0.20 5.50 -21.97
N HIS A 53 -1.32 5.43 -21.24
CA HIS A 53 -1.51 4.52 -20.09
C HIS A 53 -0.60 4.78 -18.89
N GLY A 54 0.00 5.98 -18.81
CA GLY A 54 0.82 6.41 -17.68
C GLY A 54 0.03 6.75 -16.41
N VAL A 55 0.75 7.15 -15.37
CA VAL A 55 0.23 7.34 -13.99
C VAL A 55 -0.96 8.30 -13.93
N LYS A 56 -0.96 9.37 -14.73
CA LYS A 56 -2.10 10.30 -14.80
C LYS A 56 -3.39 9.58 -15.23
N GLN A 57 -3.30 8.70 -16.23
CA GLN A 57 -4.46 7.95 -16.72
C GLN A 57 -4.91 6.91 -15.69
N ILE A 58 -3.97 6.24 -15.03
CA ILE A 58 -4.25 5.29 -13.94
C ILE A 58 -5.06 5.99 -12.84
N ILE A 59 -4.57 7.12 -12.33
CA ILE A 59 -5.25 7.89 -11.27
C ILE A 59 -6.63 8.35 -11.72
N ASN A 60 -6.76 8.94 -12.92
CA ASN A 60 -8.06 9.32 -13.47
C ASN A 60 -9.02 8.13 -13.50
N SER A 61 -8.56 6.97 -13.97
CA SER A 61 -9.41 5.83 -14.23
C SER A 61 -9.97 5.23 -12.95
N TYR A 62 -9.14 4.98 -11.92
CA TYR A 62 -9.68 4.42 -10.68
C TYR A 62 -10.53 5.46 -9.93
N MET A 63 -10.18 6.75 -9.96
CA MET A 63 -10.99 7.79 -9.31
C MET A 63 -12.41 7.84 -9.85
N GLU A 64 -12.59 7.74 -11.17
CA GLU A 64 -13.91 7.69 -11.78
C GLU A 64 -14.73 6.50 -11.29
N GLU A 65 -14.13 5.33 -11.14
CA GLU A 65 -14.84 4.12 -10.70
C GLU A 65 -15.18 4.17 -9.20
N LEU A 66 -14.25 4.67 -8.36
CA LEU A 66 -14.50 4.86 -6.93
C LEU A 66 -15.68 5.82 -6.68
N ILE A 67 -15.80 6.89 -7.46
CA ILE A 67 -16.91 7.86 -7.37
C ILE A 67 -18.26 7.20 -7.73
N LYS A 68 -18.26 6.32 -8.74
CA LYS A 68 -19.48 5.69 -9.26
C LYS A 68 -20.00 4.58 -8.35
N ASP A 69 -19.11 3.80 -7.73
CA ASP A 69 -19.47 2.58 -7.01
C ASP A 69 -18.75 2.48 -5.66
N LYS A 70 -19.55 2.52 -4.59
CA LYS A 70 -19.08 2.45 -3.19
C LYS A 70 -18.50 1.09 -2.79
N SER A 71 -18.67 0.05 -3.62
CA SER A 71 -18.07 -1.27 -3.40
C SER A 71 -16.62 -1.35 -3.88
N LYS A 72 -16.10 -0.31 -4.54
CA LYS A 72 -14.74 -0.28 -5.08
C LYS A 72 -13.80 0.45 -4.13
N TYR A 73 -12.58 -0.08 -4.07
CA TYR A 73 -11.51 0.41 -3.21
C TYR A 73 -10.22 0.53 -4.02
N PHE A 74 -9.32 1.41 -3.62
CA PHE A 74 -7.99 1.52 -4.23
C PHE A 74 -6.95 1.99 -3.22
N SER A 75 -5.72 1.46 -3.36
CA SER A 75 -4.57 1.85 -2.57
C SER A 75 -3.65 2.76 -3.37
N GLN A 76 -3.38 3.97 -2.87
CA GLN A 76 -2.42 4.92 -3.45
C GLN A 76 -1.17 5.02 -2.57
N VAL A 77 0.03 4.99 -3.16
CA VAL A 77 1.29 4.96 -2.39
C VAL A 77 2.13 6.22 -2.64
N GLU A 78 2.57 6.46 -3.88
CA GLU A 78 3.52 7.51 -4.21
C GLU A 78 2.86 8.89 -4.25
N VAL A 79 3.03 9.67 -3.18
CA VAL A 79 2.45 11.02 -3.07
C VAL A 79 3.02 11.97 -4.11
N ALA A 80 4.23 11.72 -4.62
CA ALA A 80 4.82 12.55 -5.68
C ALA A 80 3.93 12.61 -6.93
N PHE A 81 3.49 11.45 -7.45
CA PHE A 81 2.58 11.40 -8.60
C PHE A 81 1.19 11.91 -8.24
N PHE A 82 0.68 11.54 -7.07
CA PHE A 82 -0.62 12.00 -6.63
C PHE A 82 -0.69 13.52 -6.52
N LYS A 83 0.36 14.18 -6.02
CA LYS A 83 0.43 15.65 -5.93
C LYS A 83 0.46 16.30 -7.31
N MET A 84 1.19 15.72 -8.27
CA MET A 84 1.16 16.19 -9.67
C MET A 84 -0.28 16.16 -10.21
N TRP A 85 -0.94 15.01 -10.05
CA TRP A 85 -2.34 14.85 -10.45
C TRP A 85 -3.27 15.81 -9.73
N TRP A 86 -3.16 15.93 -8.41
CA TRP A 86 -3.98 16.79 -7.55
C TRP A 86 -3.96 18.26 -7.98
N ASN A 87 -2.79 18.76 -8.39
CA ASN A 87 -2.62 20.15 -8.80
C ASN A 87 -3.34 20.48 -10.11
N GLU A 88 -3.67 19.48 -10.93
CA GLU A 88 -4.41 19.65 -12.18
C GLU A 88 -5.93 19.58 -12.00
N GLN A 89 -6.42 19.20 -10.81
CA GLN A 89 -7.84 18.93 -10.58
C GLN A 89 -8.65 20.19 -10.24
N ASN A 90 -9.91 20.20 -10.68
CA ASN A 90 -10.91 21.18 -10.28
C ASN A 90 -11.47 20.91 -8.88
N ASP A 91 -12.17 21.87 -8.30
CA ASP A 91 -12.70 21.77 -6.93
C ASP A 91 -13.67 20.59 -6.75
N THR A 92 -14.48 20.27 -7.76
CA THR A 92 -15.41 19.13 -7.72
C THR A 92 -14.66 17.81 -7.55
N MET A 93 -13.62 17.57 -8.34
CA MET A 93 -12.80 16.36 -8.23
C MET A 93 -12.06 16.34 -6.89
N LYS A 94 -11.54 17.49 -6.45
CA LYS A 94 -10.87 17.60 -5.15
C LYS A 94 -11.79 17.25 -3.98
N ASP A 95 -13.06 17.66 -4.03
CA ASP A 95 -14.04 17.32 -3.02
C ASP A 95 -14.47 15.85 -3.09
N ASN A 96 -14.58 15.27 -4.28
CA ASN A 96 -14.81 13.83 -4.44
C ASN A 96 -13.68 13.02 -3.79
N VAL A 97 -12.41 13.37 -4.04
CA VAL A 97 -11.25 12.71 -3.41
C VAL A 97 -11.34 12.76 -1.89
N LYS A 98 -11.67 13.92 -1.31
CA LYS A 98 -11.86 14.04 0.15
C LYS A 98 -12.95 13.09 0.64
N GLN A 99 -14.07 12.95 -0.09
CA GLN A 99 -15.13 12.01 0.27
C GLN A 99 -14.68 10.55 0.17
N LEU A 100 -13.91 10.20 -0.86
CA LEU A 100 -13.36 8.85 -1.04
C LEU A 100 -12.36 8.45 0.06
N ILE A 101 -11.62 9.43 0.60
CA ILE A 101 -10.74 9.19 1.75
C ILE A 101 -11.57 9.04 3.03
N LEU A 102 -12.57 9.91 3.22
CA LEU A 102 -13.44 9.89 4.41
C LEU A 102 -14.27 8.61 4.52
N ASN A 103 -14.70 8.04 3.39
CA ASN A 103 -15.46 6.79 3.35
C ASN A 103 -14.57 5.54 3.17
N GLU A 104 -13.24 5.72 3.22
CA GLU A 104 -12.22 4.67 3.16
C GLU A 104 -12.18 3.88 1.84
N GLN A 105 -12.78 4.39 0.76
CA GLN A 105 -12.62 3.80 -0.58
C GLN A 105 -11.21 4.03 -1.14
N LEU A 106 -10.60 5.18 -0.84
CA LEU A 106 -9.22 5.50 -1.21
C LEU A 106 -8.35 5.49 0.05
N GLU A 107 -7.40 4.55 0.13
CA GLU A 107 -6.42 4.49 1.21
C GLU A 107 -5.04 4.94 0.71
N PHE A 108 -4.43 5.92 1.38
CA PHE A 108 -3.01 6.18 1.21
C PHE A 108 -2.20 5.25 2.11
N LEU A 109 -1.30 4.46 1.51
CA LEU A 109 -0.38 3.54 2.18
C LEU A 109 1.03 4.10 2.14
N SER A 110 1.79 3.95 3.23
CA SER A 110 3.05 4.66 3.52
C SER A 110 2.92 6.18 3.52
N GLY A 111 2.40 6.78 2.44
CA GLY A 111 2.16 8.21 2.26
C GLY A 111 3.44 9.04 2.09
N GLY A 112 4.56 8.40 1.79
CA GLY A 112 5.80 9.08 1.46
C GLY A 112 5.76 9.70 0.06
N TRP A 113 6.74 10.54 -0.23
CA TRP A 113 6.95 11.05 -1.59
C TRP A 113 7.17 9.91 -2.59
N CYS A 114 7.92 8.88 -2.18
CA CYS A 114 8.10 7.63 -2.92
C CYS A 114 8.12 6.43 -1.97
N MET A 115 8.10 5.23 -2.54
CA MET A 115 8.55 4.01 -1.87
C MET A 115 10.10 4.01 -1.87
N ASN A 116 10.71 4.26 -0.70
CA ASN A 116 12.16 4.37 -0.60
C ASN A 116 12.86 3.00 -0.56
N ASP A 117 14.07 2.94 -1.13
CA ASP A 117 15.03 1.87 -0.83
C ASP A 117 15.35 1.80 0.67
N GLU A 118 15.74 0.62 1.14
CA GLU A 118 16.03 0.32 2.53
C GLU A 118 17.50 -0.05 2.78
N ALA A 119 18.30 -0.30 1.72
CA ALA A 119 19.71 -0.66 1.86
C ALA A 119 20.68 0.51 1.67
N THR A 120 20.39 1.44 0.74
CA THR A 120 21.32 2.50 0.32
C THR A 120 20.85 3.92 0.65
N THR A 121 19.80 4.02 1.45
CA THR A 121 19.24 5.26 1.98
C THR A 121 19.90 5.64 3.31
N TYR A 122 19.74 6.91 3.70
CA TYR A 122 20.15 7.39 5.03
C TYR A 122 18.90 7.79 5.75
N TYR A 123 18.88 7.57 7.04
CA TYR A 123 17.67 7.67 7.83
C TYR A 123 17.03 9.07 7.74
N GLU A 124 17.83 10.14 7.68
CA GLU A 124 17.30 11.51 7.50
C GLU A 124 16.61 11.69 6.15
N ASP A 125 17.10 11.06 5.08
CA ASP A 125 16.50 11.12 3.75
C ASP A 125 15.14 10.40 3.74
N ILE A 126 15.03 9.27 4.46
CA ILE A 126 13.76 8.53 4.64
C ILE A 126 12.76 9.38 5.43
N ILE A 127 13.20 9.99 6.53
CA ILE A 127 12.35 10.87 7.34
C ILE A 127 11.88 12.07 6.52
N ASP A 128 12.77 12.73 5.77
CA ASP A 128 12.44 13.91 4.99
C ASP A 128 11.42 13.59 3.88
N GLN A 129 11.59 12.48 3.15
CA GLN A 129 10.65 12.11 2.07
C GLN A 129 9.28 11.69 2.63
N MET A 130 9.25 10.95 3.75
CA MET A 130 8.00 10.60 4.43
C MET A 130 7.29 11.84 4.96
N THR A 131 8.04 12.76 5.60
CA THR A 131 7.51 14.03 6.12
C THR A 131 6.89 14.88 5.02
N LEU A 132 7.54 14.95 3.84
CA LEU A 132 7.03 15.71 2.70
C LEU A 132 5.67 15.19 2.23
N GLY A 133 5.54 13.86 2.08
CA GLY A 133 4.27 13.24 1.68
C GLY A 133 3.19 13.34 2.76
N HIS A 134 3.52 13.02 4.02
CA HIS A 134 2.58 13.10 5.16
C HIS A 134 2.06 14.53 5.37
N LYS A 135 2.92 15.54 5.22
CA LYS A 135 2.50 16.94 5.31
C LYS A 135 1.47 17.28 4.24
N PHE A 136 1.71 16.87 2.99
CA PHE A 136 0.75 17.07 1.90
C PHE A 136 -0.61 16.42 2.22
N LEU A 137 -0.60 15.18 2.72
CA LEU A 137 -1.82 14.46 3.07
C LEU A 137 -2.57 15.11 4.24
N LEU A 138 -1.86 15.56 5.27
CA LEU A 138 -2.44 16.23 6.41
C LEU A 138 -3.07 17.57 6.02
N GLU A 139 -2.37 18.39 5.24
CA GLU A 139 -2.83 19.73 4.86
C GLU A 139 -4.03 19.70 3.90
N ASN A 140 -4.08 18.72 3.00
CA ASN A 140 -5.14 18.66 1.97
C ASN A 140 -6.34 17.80 2.40
N PHE A 141 -6.14 16.79 3.25
CA PHE A 141 -7.15 15.77 3.56
C PHE A 141 -7.36 15.54 5.05
N ASN A 142 -6.56 16.15 5.94
CA ASN A 142 -6.50 15.79 7.36
C ASN A 142 -6.30 14.27 7.56
N TYR A 143 -5.48 13.67 6.69
CA TYR A 143 -5.25 12.23 6.64
C TYR A 143 -3.87 11.88 7.17
N ILE A 144 -3.81 10.83 7.99
CA ILE A 144 -2.57 10.26 8.54
C ILE A 144 -2.53 8.78 8.14
N PRO A 145 -1.58 8.35 7.29
CA PRO A 145 -1.42 6.94 6.93
C PRO A 145 -1.17 6.06 8.16
N THR A 146 -1.73 4.86 8.17
CA THR A 146 -1.58 3.91 9.29
C THR A 146 -1.02 2.55 8.89
N ILE A 147 -0.70 2.37 7.61
CA ILE A 147 -0.17 1.13 7.06
C ILE A 147 1.08 1.46 6.24
N GLY A 148 2.18 0.77 6.52
CA GLY A 148 3.38 0.80 5.71
C GLY A 148 3.27 -0.17 4.53
N TRP A 149 3.81 0.24 3.38
CA TRP A 149 3.78 -0.49 2.11
C TRP A 149 5.13 -0.36 1.39
N GLN A 150 5.84 -1.47 1.29
CA GLN A 150 7.21 -1.62 0.76
C GLN A 150 7.29 -2.86 -0.14
N ILE A 151 6.38 -2.99 -1.10
CA ILE A 151 6.23 -4.22 -1.89
C ILE A 151 7.41 -4.51 -2.82
N ASP A 152 8.13 -3.47 -3.28
CA ASP A 152 9.14 -3.61 -4.33
C ASP A 152 10.59 -3.39 -3.87
N THR A 153 10.81 -3.02 -2.61
CA THR A 153 12.18 -2.78 -2.11
C THR A 153 12.98 -4.08 -2.03
N PHE A 154 14.24 -4.07 -2.48
CA PHE A 154 15.09 -5.27 -2.63
C PHE A 154 15.69 -5.74 -1.31
N GLY A 155 14.86 -6.34 -0.46
CA GLY A 155 15.17 -6.69 0.92
C GLY A 155 14.81 -5.56 1.88
N HIS A 156 14.64 -5.90 3.15
CA HIS A 156 14.01 -5.01 4.12
C HIS A 156 14.83 -4.87 5.40
N SER A 157 14.91 -3.66 5.94
CA SER A 157 15.79 -3.32 7.05
C SER A 157 15.02 -3.19 8.37
N ASN A 158 15.67 -3.52 9.50
CA ASN A 158 15.13 -3.20 10.82
C ASN A 158 14.92 -1.69 11.04
N THR A 159 15.68 -0.84 10.33
CA THR A 159 15.49 0.62 10.38
C THR A 159 14.12 1.01 9.83
N GLN A 160 13.68 0.39 8.73
CA GLN A 160 12.36 0.64 8.17
C GLN A 160 11.24 0.10 9.09
N ALA A 161 11.44 -1.05 9.72
CA ALA A 161 10.51 -1.58 10.72
C ALA A 161 10.35 -0.61 11.91
N LEU A 162 11.47 -0.10 12.44
CA LEU A 162 11.50 0.89 13.51
C LEU A 162 10.76 2.16 13.10
N PHE A 163 11.06 2.70 11.92
CA PHE A 163 10.38 3.89 11.44
C PHE A 163 8.91 3.69 11.16
N SER A 164 8.51 2.52 10.69
CA SER A 164 7.10 2.19 10.51
C SER A 164 6.35 2.23 11.84
N ASN A 165 6.93 1.67 12.91
CA ASN A 165 6.37 1.80 14.26
C ASN A 165 6.37 3.26 14.76
N MET A 166 7.50 3.98 14.65
CA MET A 166 7.63 5.36 15.14
C MET A 166 6.74 6.36 14.39
N MET A 167 6.41 6.10 13.12
CA MET A 167 5.44 6.87 12.34
C MET A 167 3.99 6.58 12.75
N GLY A 168 3.75 5.60 13.62
CA GLY A 168 2.42 5.21 14.09
C GLY A 168 1.70 4.23 13.17
N PHE A 169 2.41 3.50 12.32
CA PHE A 169 1.78 2.47 11.50
C PHE A 169 1.41 1.25 12.34
N ASN A 170 0.21 0.73 12.08
CA ASN A 170 -0.32 -0.47 12.72
C ASN A 170 0.28 -1.75 12.11
N ALA A 171 0.66 -1.70 10.84
CA ALA A 171 1.22 -2.83 10.12
C ALA A 171 2.15 -2.38 9.00
N TRP A 172 3.01 -3.30 8.56
CA TRP A 172 3.96 -3.09 7.47
C TRP A 172 3.91 -4.27 6.48
N PHE A 173 3.63 -3.95 5.22
CA PHE A 173 3.47 -4.90 4.14
C PHE A 173 4.65 -4.83 3.18
N PHE A 174 5.19 -5.98 2.79
CA PHE A 174 6.24 -6.06 1.78
C PHE A 174 6.27 -7.42 1.07
N GLY A 175 7.06 -7.55 0.00
CA GLY A 175 7.12 -8.76 -0.82
C GLY A 175 8.48 -9.45 -0.84
N ARG A 176 9.57 -8.69 -0.98
CA ARG A 176 10.86 -9.24 -1.43
C ARG A 176 11.75 -9.66 -0.27
N ILE A 177 11.61 -10.92 0.14
CA ILE A 177 12.52 -11.61 1.07
C ILE A 177 13.31 -12.70 0.34
N ASP A 178 14.40 -13.18 0.96
CA ASP A 178 15.17 -14.30 0.41
C ASP A 178 14.25 -15.50 0.07
N HIS A 179 14.51 -16.13 -1.07
CA HIS A 179 13.71 -17.21 -1.60
C HIS A 179 13.64 -18.46 -0.70
N GLU A 180 14.72 -18.81 0.02
CA GLU A 180 14.71 -19.93 0.96
C GLU A 180 13.89 -19.57 2.21
N ASP A 181 14.05 -18.34 2.71
CA ASP A 181 13.25 -17.82 3.83
C ASP A 181 11.75 -17.79 3.46
N ARG A 182 11.41 -17.30 2.26
CA ARG A 182 10.03 -17.34 1.75
C ARG A 182 9.45 -18.74 1.74
N ILE A 183 10.16 -19.72 1.16
CA ILE A 183 9.69 -21.11 1.08
C ILE A 183 9.46 -21.68 2.49
N LYS A 184 10.36 -21.37 3.43
CA LYS A 184 10.22 -21.79 4.83
C LYS A 184 8.99 -21.17 5.48
N ARG A 185 8.78 -19.85 5.34
CA ARG A 185 7.63 -19.13 5.91
C ARG A 185 6.31 -19.58 5.33
N GLU A 186 6.25 -19.78 4.01
CA GLU A 186 5.07 -20.33 3.34
C GLU A 186 4.71 -21.70 3.90
N LYS A 187 5.70 -22.58 4.09
CA LYS A 187 5.47 -23.91 4.66
C LYS A 187 5.01 -23.87 6.12
N ASN A 188 5.53 -22.92 6.90
CA ASN A 188 5.33 -22.86 8.34
C ASN A 188 4.17 -21.95 8.79
N LYS A 189 3.48 -21.26 7.86
CA LYS A 189 2.48 -20.22 8.16
C LYS A 189 3.09 -19.05 8.96
N GLU A 190 4.21 -18.53 8.47
CA GLU A 190 5.02 -17.47 9.09
C GLU A 190 5.23 -16.27 8.15
N LEU A 191 4.38 -16.10 7.13
CA LEU A 191 4.33 -14.88 6.31
C LEU A 191 3.74 -13.69 7.07
N GLU A 192 3.07 -13.95 8.19
CA GLU A 192 2.59 -12.95 9.13
C GLU A 192 3.28 -13.13 10.47
N PHE A 193 3.86 -12.06 10.98
CA PHE A 193 4.67 -12.07 12.21
C PHE A 193 4.73 -10.68 12.83
N VAL A 194 5.26 -10.59 14.04
CA VAL A 194 5.56 -9.32 14.71
C VAL A 194 7.06 -9.12 14.71
N ILE A 195 7.55 -8.08 14.03
CA ILE A 195 8.97 -7.74 14.05
C ILE A 195 9.28 -6.79 15.20
N HIS A 196 10.38 -7.06 15.90
CA HIS A 196 10.96 -6.25 16.97
C HIS A 196 12.31 -5.70 16.53
N PRO A 197 12.35 -4.50 15.92
CA PRO A 197 13.62 -3.91 15.46
C PRO A 197 14.54 -3.50 16.63
N ASP A 198 13.97 -3.33 17.83
CA ASP A 198 14.67 -3.14 19.09
C ASP A 198 13.81 -3.64 20.28
N TYR A 199 14.25 -3.38 21.51
CA TYR A 199 13.55 -3.82 22.73
C TYR A 199 12.25 -3.06 23.05
N ALA A 200 12.00 -1.92 22.41
CA ALA A 200 10.92 -1.00 22.77
C ALA A 200 9.80 -0.95 21.72
N HIS A 201 10.10 -1.31 20.48
CA HIS A 201 9.20 -1.16 19.35
C HIS A 201 8.85 -2.51 18.73
N SER A 202 7.66 -2.57 18.14
CA SER A 202 7.16 -3.76 17.47
C SER A 202 6.16 -3.39 16.40
N ILE A 203 6.17 -4.07 15.26
CA ILE A 203 5.14 -3.85 14.24
C ILE A 203 4.67 -5.17 13.65
N PHE A 204 3.36 -5.28 13.41
CA PHE A 204 2.83 -6.42 12.68
C PHE A 204 3.29 -6.33 11.22
N THR A 205 3.75 -7.46 10.69
CA THR A 205 4.34 -7.54 9.37
C THR A 205 3.65 -8.60 8.54
N HIS A 206 3.35 -8.26 7.29
CA HIS A 206 2.75 -9.14 6.31
C HIS A 206 3.65 -9.23 5.07
N VAL A 207 4.18 -10.43 4.82
CA VAL A 207 4.92 -10.76 3.60
C VAL A 207 3.94 -11.29 2.57
N ASN A 208 3.93 -10.69 1.38
CA ASN A 208 3.06 -11.13 0.31
C ASN A 208 3.33 -12.59 -0.11
N TYR A 209 2.26 -13.28 -0.50
CA TYR A 209 2.35 -14.66 -1.00
C TYR A 209 3.19 -14.72 -2.28
N TYR A 210 4.05 -15.74 -2.42
CA TYR A 210 5.08 -15.83 -3.47
C TYR A 210 6.14 -14.71 -3.47
N GLY A 211 6.10 -13.76 -2.55
CA GLY A 211 7.01 -12.62 -2.51
C GLY A 211 6.84 -11.67 -3.71
N TYR A 212 5.65 -11.67 -4.31
CA TYR A 212 5.27 -10.78 -5.41
C TYR A 212 4.08 -9.91 -5.01
N TYR A 213 3.83 -8.87 -5.79
CA TYR A 213 2.74 -7.90 -5.60
C TYR A 213 1.84 -7.85 -6.84
N SER A 214 1.78 -8.94 -7.60
CA SER A 214 0.93 -9.06 -8.78
C SER A 214 -0.52 -9.41 -8.40
N SER A 215 -1.43 -9.29 -9.36
CA SER A 215 -2.73 -9.96 -9.32
C SER A 215 -2.59 -11.48 -9.23
N PRO A 216 -3.64 -12.21 -8.76
CA PRO A 216 -3.66 -13.66 -8.81
C PRO A 216 -3.38 -14.16 -10.24
N LYS A 217 -2.65 -15.27 -10.36
CA LYS A 217 -2.22 -15.78 -11.67
C LYS A 217 -3.41 -16.01 -12.61
N GLY A 218 -3.42 -15.31 -13.74
CA GLY A 218 -4.49 -15.40 -14.76
C GLY A 218 -5.66 -14.41 -14.56
N PHE A 219 -5.52 -13.48 -13.61
CA PHE A 219 -6.51 -12.44 -13.27
C PHE A 219 -5.94 -11.02 -13.40
N ASP A 220 -4.83 -10.88 -14.13
CA ASP A 220 -4.43 -9.58 -14.66
C ASP A 220 -5.28 -9.26 -15.90
N PHE A 221 -6.08 -8.20 -15.75
CA PHE A 221 -7.01 -7.69 -16.75
C PHE A 221 -6.62 -6.31 -17.27
N ASP A 222 -5.42 -5.82 -16.94
CA ASP A 222 -4.97 -4.53 -17.42
C ASP A 222 -4.80 -4.56 -18.94
N ILE A 223 -5.04 -3.42 -19.58
CA ILE A 223 -4.95 -3.28 -21.02
C ILE A 223 -3.50 -3.41 -21.53
N SER A 224 -2.52 -3.12 -20.68
CA SER A 224 -1.10 -3.31 -20.96
C SER A 224 -0.72 -4.79 -21.08
N ASN A 225 -1.48 -5.70 -20.46
CA ASN A 225 -1.26 -7.14 -20.59
C ASN A 225 -1.75 -7.64 -21.96
N PRO A 226 -0.84 -8.07 -22.86
CA PRO A 226 -1.21 -8.58 -24.18
C PRO A 226 -1.87 -9.96 -24.12
N ASN A 227 -1.66 -10.70 -23.03
CA ASN A 227 -2.17 -12.05 -22.80
C ASN A 227 -3.41 -12.05 -21.88
N ARG A 228 -3.99 -10.88 -21.59
CA ARG A 228 -5.19 -10.79 -20.75
C ARG A 228 -6.31 -11.64 -21.33
N ASN A 229 -6.91 -12.45 -20.47
CA ASN A 229 -7.98 -13.36 -20.86
C ASN A 229 -9.26 -12.93 -20.16
N TYR A 230 -10.14 -12.23 -20.87
CA TYR A 230 -11.38 -11.71 -20.30
C TYR A 230 -12.33 -12.82 -19.82
N VAL A 231 -13.10 -12.46 -18.81
CA VAL A 231 -14.16 -13.27 -18.22
C VAL A 231 -15.41 -13.14 -19.08
N SER A 232 -16.01 -14.28 -19.42
CA SER A 232 -17.25 -14.38 -20.16
C SER A 232 -18.18 -15.39 -19.50
N ILE A 233 -19.45 -15.40 -19.93
CA ILE A 233 -20.44 -16.37 -19.45
C ILE A 233 -19.96 -17.82 -19.66
N GLN A 234 -19.15 -18.07 -20.70
CA GLN A 234 -18.66 -19.41 -21.02
C GLN A 234 -17.47 -19.85 -20.15
N ASN A 235 -16.67 -18.94 -19.62
CA ASN A 235 -15.44 -19.28 -18.89
C ASN A 235 -15.43 -18.87 -17.41
N VAL A 236 -16.46 -18.14 -16.94
CA VAL A 236 -16.53 -17.62 -15.57
C VAL A 236 -16.45 -18.72 -14.52
N GLU A 237 -17.07 -19.88 -14.75
CA GLU A 237 -16.99 -21.01 -13.82
C GLU A 237 -15.55 -21.56 -13.75
N GLN A 238 -14.94 -21.83 -14.89
CA GLN A 238 -13.56 -22.35 -14.97
C GLN A 238 -12.56 -21.37 -14.33
N LYS A 239 -12.70 -20.07 -14.59
CA LYS A 239 -11.88 -19.05 -13.96
C LYS A 239 -12.12 -19.01 -12.45
N SER A 240 -13.37 -19.05 -12.00
CA SER A 240 -13.70 -19.08 -10.58
C SER A 240 -13.11 -20.30 -9.87
N GLU A 241 -13.09 -21.47 -10.52
CA GLU A 241 -12.41 -22.67 -10.01
C GLU A 241 -10.89 -22.50 -9.92
N GLY A 242 -10.27 -21.85 -10.92
CA GLY A 242 -8.85 -21.51 -10.87
C GLY A 242 -8.51 -20.54 -9.73
N LEU A 243 -9.34 -19.52 -9.51
CA LEU A 243 -9.16 -18.56 -8.42
C LEU A 243 -9.38 -19.21 -7.04
N ASP A 244 -10.40 -20.07 -6.93
CA ASP A 244 -10.64 -20.87 -5.72
C ASP A 244 -9.43 -21.74 -5.36
N GLN A 245 -8.88 -22.47 -6.35
CA GLN A 245 -7.67 -23.27 -6.17
C GLN A 245 -6.47 -22.42 -5.74
N TYR A 246 -6.31 -21.24 -6.35
CA TYR A 246 -5.26 -20.29 -5.99
C TYR A 246 -5.35 -19.89 -4.52
N PHE A 247 -6.50 -19.40 -4.06
CA PHE A 247 -6.67 -18.95 -2.67
C PHE A 247 -6.65 -20.10 -1.67
N LYS A 248 -7.14 -21.29 -2.01
CA LYS A 248 -6.98 -22.49 -1.17
C LYS A 248 -5.52 -22.92 -1.02
N GLN A 249 -4.69 -22.64 -2.03
CA GLN A 249 -3.25 -22.87 -1.93
C GLN A 249 -2.58 -21.78 -1.08
N GLN A 250 -2.88 -20.49 -1.33
CA GLN A 250 -2.40 -19.38 -0.52
C GLN A 250 -2.76 -19.56 0.97
N TYR A 251 -3.99 -19.99 1.27
CA TYR A 251 -4.48 -20.27 2.63
C TYR A 251 -3.57 -21.18 3.46
N LYS A 252 -2.81 -22.07 2.81
CA LYS A 252 -1.89 -22.98 3.50
C LYS A 252 -0.69 -22.24 4.12
N SER A 253 -0.39 -21.03 3.65
CA SER A 253 0.77 -20.21 4.04
C SER A 253 0.48 -19.13 5.08
N TYR A 254 -0.78 -18.97 5.50
CA TYR A 254 -1.23 -17.96 6.46
C TYR A 254 -1.94 -18.59 7.66
N ARG A 255 -2.12 -17.80 8.73
CA ARG A 255 -2.85 -18.22 9.94
C ARG A 255 -4.28 -17.70 9.89
N GLY A 256 -5.23 -18.47 10.41
CA GLY A 256 -6.65 -18.09 10.41
C GLY A 256 -7.34 -18.24 9.05
N LYS A 257 -8.56 -17.70 8.94
CA LYS A 257 -9.45 -17.79 7.77
C LYS A 257 -9.66 -16.45 7.05
N ILE A 258 -8.74 -15.51 7.24
CA ILE A 258 -8.77 -14.22 6.56
C ILE A 258 -7.48 -14.13 5.75
N LEU A 259 -7.59 -13.85 4.46
CA LEU A 259 -6.48 -13.67 3.55
C LEU A 259 -6.55 -12.30 2.91
N ALA A 260 -5.38 -11.82 2.52
CA ALA A 260 -5.20 -10.67 1.68
C ALA A 260 -4.45 -11.07 0.41
N HIS A 261 -4.72 -10.39 -0.70
CA HIS A 261 -3.92 -10.49 -1.90
C HIS A 261 -3.92 -9.19 -2.70
N THR A 262 -2.78 -8.86 -3.28
CA THR A 262 -2.63 -7.72 -4.19
C THR A 262 -3.42 -7.91 -5.48
N LEU A 263 -3.96 -6.84 -6.03
CA LEU A 263 -4.64 -6.84 -7.32
C LEU A 263 -4.12 -5.66 -8.16
N GLY A 264 -3.05 -5.91 -8.90
CA GLY A 264 -2.34 -4.93 -9.70
C GLY A 264 -0.93 -5.42 -10.05
N MET A 265 -0.14 -4.56 -10.68
CA MET A 265 1.29 -4.74 -10.91
C MET A 265 1.90 -3.37 -11.28
N ASP A 266 3.12 -3.35 -11.83
CA ASP A 266 3.79 -2.14 -12.32
C ASP A 266 2.92 -1.41 -13.35
N PHE A 267 2.55 -0.15 -13.05
CA PHE A 267 1.81 0.73 -13.96
C PHE A 267 0.51 0.13 -14.56
N GLU A 268 -0.17 -0.74 -13.82
CA GLU A 268 -1.50 -1.26 -14.18
C GLU A 268 -2.61 -0.27 -13.79
N TRP A 269 -3.88 -0.62 -14.10
CA TRP A 269 -5.11 0.13 -13.80
C TRP A 269 -5.37 1.36 -14.66
N SER A 270 -4.74 1.43 -15.84
CA SER A 270 -4.98 2.51 -16.82
C SER A 270 -6.39 2.47 -17.44
N ASN A 271 -7.12 1.36 -17.25
CA ASN A 271 -8.56 1.23 -17.47
C ASN A 271 -9.20 0.43 -16.32
N ALA A 272 -9.36 1.09 -15.18
CA ALA A 272 -9.96 0.55 -13.97
C ALA A 272 -11.41 0.06 -14.17
N SER A 273 -12.18 0.72 -15.04
CA SER A 273 -13.57 0.29 -15.31
C SER A 273 -13.61 -1.10 -15.91
N SER A 274 -12.77 -1.36 -16.92
CA SER A 274 -12.62 -2.70 -17.48
C SER A 274 -12.11 -3.69 -16.43
N TYR A 275 -11.06 -3.34 -15.68
CA TYR A 275 -10.45 -4.24 -14.69
C TYR A 275 -11.47 -4.67 -13.62
N PHE A 276 -12.16 -3.71 -13.00
CA PHE A 276 -13.20 -3.98 -12.01
C PHE A 276 -14.33 -4.82 -12.59
N GLN A 277 -14.82 -4.51 -13.79
CA GLN A 277 -15.88 -5.31 -14.44
C GLN A 277 -15.47 -6.77 -14.63
N GLN A 278 -14.22 -7.03 -15.04
CA GLN A 278 -13.72 -8.39 -15.22
C GLN A 278 -13.61 -9.13 -13.88
N MET A 279 -13.06 -8.48 -12.87
CA MET A 279 -12.88 -9.09 -11.57
C MET A 279 -14.21 -9.30 -10.83
N ASP A 280 -15.16 -8.37 -10.97
CA ASP A 280 -16.52 -8.46 -10.43
C ASP A 280 -17.26 -9.72 -10.89
N LEU A 281 -17.10 -10.11 -12.16
CA LEU A 281 -17.74 -11.32 -12.69
C LEU A 281 -17.33 -12.57 -11.91
N VAL A 282 -16.04 -12.68 -11.57
CA VAL A 282 -15.49 -13.84 -10.84
C VAL A 282 -15.82 -13.75 -9.35
N ILE A 283 -15.69 -12.57 -8.75
CA ILE A 283 -16.07 -12.34 -7.34
C ILE A 283 -17.55 -12.69 -7.13
N ASN A 284 -18.43 -12.16 -7.97
CA ASN A 284 -19.86 -12.41 -7.88
C ASN A 284 -20.20 -13.89 -8.10
N TRP A 285 -19.51 -14.57 -9.02
CA TRP A 285 -19.71 -16.01 -9.22
C TRP A 285 -19.33 -16.81 -7.97
N ILE A 286 -18.17 -16.55 -7.36
CA ILE A 286 -17.73 -17.25 -6.15
C ILE A 286 -18.68 -16.95 -4.98
N ASN A 287 -19.01 -15.67 -4.75
CA ASN A 287 -19.84 -15.23 -3.63
C ASN A 287 -21.29 -15.74 -3.73
N ASN A 288 -21.83 -15.93 -4.94
CA ASN A 288 -23.14 -16.56 -5.15
C ASN A 288 -23.13 -18.08 -5.03
N ASN A 289 -21.95 -18.71 -4.96
CA ASN A 289 -21.77 -20.16 -4.89
C ASN A 289 -20.92 -20.56 -3.65
N THR A 290 -21.12 -19.87 -2.52
CA THR A 290 -20.35 -20.09 -1.28
C THR A 290 -20.44 -21.52 -0.76
N GLU A 291 -21.52 -22.27 -1.05
CA GLU A 291 -21.63 -23.70 -0.72
C GLU A 291 -20.64 -24.58 -1.49
N LYS A 292 -20.29 -24.21 -2.74
CA LYS A 292 -19.29 -24.90 -3.57
C LYS A 292 -17.88 -24.52 -3.18
N TYR A 293 -17.62 -23.21 -3.00
CA TYR A 293 -16.26 -22.69 -2.84
C TYR A 293 -15.80 -22.59 -1.39
N ASN A 294 -16.73 -22.47 -0.43
CA ASN A 294 -16.46 -22.21 0.99
C ASN A 294 -15.61 -20.93 1.21
N MET A 295 -15.89 -19.89 0.42
CA MET A 295 -15.13 -18.65 0.39
C MET A 295 -16.03 -17.46 0.09
N ILE A 296 -15.65 -16.29 0.60
CA ILE A 296 -16.16 -14.99 0.19
C ILE A 296 -14.97 -14.09 -0.18
N ILE A 297 -15.09 -13.38 -1.29
CA ILE A 297 -14.07 -12.45 -1.79
C ILE A 297 -14.66 -11.05 -1.84
N GLU A 298 -13.90 -10.06 -1.41
CA GLU A 298 -14.28 -8.66 -1.52
C GLU A 298 -13.06 -7.80 -1.86
N TYR A 299 -13.30 -6.66 -2.49
CA TYR A 299 -12.29 -5.60 -2.48
C TYR A 299 -12.22 -5.02 -1.09
N GLY A 300 -11.03 -4.59 -0.71
CA GLY A 300 -10.85 -3.79 0.47
C GLY A 300 -9.47 -3.20 0.50
N THR A 301 -9.07 -2.77 1.67
CA THR A 301 -7.79 -2.11 1.88
C THR A 301 -6.95 -2.85 2.93
N PRO A 302 -5.62 -2.66 2.95
CA PRO A 302 -4.76 -3.21 4.00
C PRO A 302 -5.22 -2.85 5.42
N LYS A 303 -5.72 -1.62 5.65
CA LYS A 303 -6.30 -1.25 6.95
C LYS A 303 -7.49 -2.12 7.34
N GLN A 304 -8.43 -2.35 6.42
CA GLN A 304 -9.60 -3.20 6.68
C GLN A 304 -9.21 -4.65 6.97
N TYR A 305 -8.20 -5.16 6.27
CA TYR A 305 -7.62 -6.47 6.55
C TYR A 305 -7.05 -6.55 7.96
N ILE A 306 -6.23 -5.60 8.38
CA ILE A 306 -5.66 -5.55 9.74
C ILE A 306 -6.76 -5.43 10.81
N GLN A 307 -7.79 -4.62 10.57
CA GLN A 307 -8.95 -4.54 11.46
C GLN A 307 -9.67 -5.88 11.59
N ALA A 308 -9.81 -6.63 10.50
CA ALA A 308 -10.43 -7.94 10.50
C ALA A 308 -9.56 -9.00 11.21
N LEU A 309 -8.24 -8.93 11.07
CA LEU A 309 -7.31 -9.79 11.81
C LEU A 309 -7.36 -9.52 13.32
N ASN A 310 -7.44 -8.25 13.73
CA ASN A 310 -7.51 -7.87 15.16
C ASN A 310 -8.78 -8.38 15.87
N GLN A 311 -9.81 -8.77 15.10
CA GLN A 311 -11.02 -9.40 15.65
C GLN A 311 -10.85 -10.91 15.87
N GLN A 312 -9.75 -11.50 15.40
CA GLN A 312 -9.42 -12.91 15.57
C GLN A 312 -8.51 -13.11 16.78
N ASN A 313 -8.65 -14.26 17.46
CA ASN A 313 -7.76 -14.65 18.54
C ASN A 313 -6.60 -15.52 17.99
N ILE A 314 -5.73 -14.91 17.17
CA ILE A 314 -4.59 -15.57 16.53
C ILE A 314 -3.29 -15.01 17.10
N SER A 315 -2.38 -15.90 17.47
CA SER A 315 -1.01 -15.54 17.85
C SER A 315 -0.06 -15.68 16.66
N TYR A 316 0.75 -14.66 16.46
CA TYR A 316 1.76 -14.59 15.41
C TYR A 316 3.16 -14.81 16.00
N PRO A 317 4.09 -15.42 15.24
CA PRO A 317 5.48 -15.56 15.66
C PRO A 317 6.15 -14.18 15.72
N PHE A 318 7.22 -14.08 16.50
CA PHE A 318 8.03 -12.87 16.58
C PHE A 318 9.36 -13.06 15.82
N GLN A 319 9.97 -11.95 15.40
CA GLN A 319 11.27 -11.91 14.73
C GLN A 319 12.04 -10.63 15.08
N GLU A 320 13.37 -10.72 15.08
CA GLU A 320 14.27 -9.58 15.34
C GLU A 320 15.23 -9.29 14.17
N GLU A 321 15.37 -10.21 13.21
CA GLU A 321 16.31 -10.11 12.09
C GLU A 321 15.73 -9.32 10.92
N ASP A 322 16.62 -8.65 10.18
CA ASP A 322 16.27 -7.99 8.92
C ASP A 322 16.20 -8.99 7.75
N PHE A 323 15.90 -8.49 6.56
CA PHE A 323 15.71 -9.27 5.33
C PHE A 323 16.73 -8.88 4.26
N LEU A 324 17.96 -8.58 4.68
CA LEU A 324 19.08 -8.25 3.79
C LEU A 324 20.20 -9.31 3.95
N PRO A 325 20.87 -9.74 2.84
CA PRO A 325 20.58 -9.40 1.46
C PRO A 325 19.38 -10.19 0.90
N TYR A 326 18.71 -9.60 -0.09
CA TYR A 326 17.63 -10.25 -0.84
C TYR A 326 18.17 -11.14 -1.99
N SER A 327 17.47 -12.24 -2.24
CA SER A 327 17.65 -13.11 -3.39
C SER A 327 16.32 -13.76 -3.78
N ASP A 328 15.93 -13.66 -5.05
CA ASP A 328 14.74 -14.32 -5.61
C ASP A 328 14.99 -15.76 -6.08
N HIS A 329 16.24 -16.07 -6.41
CA HIS A 329 16.65 -17.35 -6.98
C HIS A 329 18.00 -17.83 -6.45
N PRO A 330 18.26 -19.15 -6.48
CA PRO A 330 19.54 -19.70 -6.06
C PRO A 330 20.72 -19.02 -6.77
N PHE A 331 21.67 -18.52 -5.97
CA PHE A 331 22.89 -17.82 -6.43
C PHE A 331 22.69 -16.43 -7.07
N GLU A 332 21.49 -15.86 -7.00
CA GLU A 332 21.17 -14.53 -7.55
C GLU A 332 20.95 -13.53 -6.41
N TYR A 333 22.03 -13.14 -5.73
CA TYR A 333 21.95 -12.17 -4.64
C TYR A 333 21.94 -10.74 -5.15
N TRP A 334 20.95 -9.96 -4.71
CA TRP A 334 20.78 -8.57 -5.08
C TRP A 334 21.67 -7.66 -4.22
N SER A 335 22.94 -8.02 -3.98
CA SER A 335 23.89 -7.18 -3.25
C SER A 335 24.64 -6.20 -4.17
N GLY A 336 24.56 -6.37 -5.50
CA GLY A 336 25.22 -5.50 -6.46
C GLY A 336 24.75 -4.04 -6.38
N PHE A 337 23.44 -3.82 -6.17
CA PHE A 337 22.89 -2.46 -6.11
C PHE A 337 23.38 -1.65 -4.91
N PHE A 338 23.94 -2.30 -3.88
CA PHE A 338 24.59 -1.63 -2.76
C PHE A 338 25.71 -0.69 -3.24
N SER A 339 26.39 -1.04 -4.34
CA SER A 339 27.50 -0.26 -4.91
C SER A 339 27.22 0.35 -6.28
N SER A 340 26.21 -0.11 -7.01
CA SER A 340 25.87 0.42 -8.35
C SER A 340 25.68 1.94 -8.34
N ARG A 341 26.20 2.62 -9.38
CA ARG A 341 26.17 4.09 -9.53
C ARG A 341 26.77 4.84 -8.32
N PRO A 342 28.03 4.53 -7.92
CA PRO A 342 28.60 5.04 -6.67
C PRO A 342 28.75 6.57 -6.66
N ALA A 343 29.01 7.19 -7.82
CA ALA A 343 29.07 8.65 -7.95
C ALA A 343 27.73 9.31 -7.60
N PHE A 344 26.61 8.72 -8.03
CA PHE A 344 25.27 9.23 -7.72
C PHE A 344 24.92 9.03 -6.24
N LYS A 345 25.21 7.85 -5.67
CA LYS A 345 25.05 7.61 -4.21
C LYS A 345 25.85 8.62 -3.37
N GLY A 346 27.09 8.89 -3.76
CA GLY A 346 27.94 9.91 -3.12
C GLY A 346 27.38 11.33 -3.28
N TYR A 347 26.80 11.66 -4.44
CA TYR A 347 26.15 12.93 -4.68
C TYR A 347 24.92 13.12 -3.76
N VAL A 348 24.02 12.14 -3.71
CA VAL A 348 22.84 12.16 -2.82
C VAL A 348 23.25 12.39 -1.37
N LYS A 349 24.27 11.67 -0.87
CA LYS A 349 24.76 11.86 0.52
C LYS A 349 25.37 13.23 0.78
N ARG A 350 26.05 13.79 -0.20
CA ARG A 350 26.58 15.15 -0.08
C ARG A 350 25.44 16.17 -0.05
N MET A 351 24.45 16.02 -0.91
CA MET A 351 23.30 16.91 -0.97
C MET A 351 22.42 16.83 0.28
N GLY A 352 22.14 15.63 0.79
CA GLY A 352 21.40 15.44 2.05
C GLY A 352 22.11 16.13 3.23
N ARG A 353 23.44 15.99 3.34
CA ARG A 353 24.21 16.72 4.36
C ARG A 353 24.13 18.23 4.23
N TYR A 354 24.26 18.77 3.02
CA TYR A 354 24.11 20.21 2.81
C TYR A 354 22.70 20.68 3.17
N PHE A 355 21.68 19.92 2.79
CA PHE A 355 20.29 20.20 3.09
C PHE A 355 20.03 20.29 4.59
N GLN A 356 20.53 19.35 5.39
CA GLN A 356 20.40 19.42 6.85
C GLN A 356 21.05 20.68 7.44
N GLN A 357 22.21 21.08 6.95
CA GLN A 357 22.89 22.28 7.46
C GLN A 357 22.09 23.55 7.13
N VAL A 358 21.49 23.62 5.94
CA VAL A 358 20.59 24.72 5.57
C VAL A 358 19.35 24.74 6.48
N LYS A 359 18.71 23.58 6.73
CA LYS A 359 17.56 23.48 7.64
C LYS A 359 17.89 23.94 9.06
N ARG A 360 19.05 23.53 9.59
CA ARG A 360 19.53 23.93 10.93
C ARG A 360 19.79 25.43 11.01
N PHE A 361 20.50 26.00 10.03
CA PHE A 361 20.76 27.43 9.97
C PHE A 361 19.46 28.24 9.89
N TYR A 362 18.54 27.85 9.01
CA TYR A 362 17.23 28.48 8.89
C TYR A 362 16.44 28.44 10.20
N SER A 363 16.43 27.28 10.87
CA SER A 363 15.75 27.11 12.17
C SER A 363 16.34 28.04 13.23
N LEU A 364 17.68 28.15 13.31
CA LEU A 364 18.37 29.05 14.23
C LEU A 364 18.01 30.52 13.97
N VAL A 365 17.99 30.95 12.69
CA VAL A 365 17.61 32.32 12.32
C VAL A 365 16.17 32.62 12.72
N LYS A 366 15.24 31.68 12.48
CA LYS A 366 13.83 31.82 12.87
C LYS A 366 13.64 31.87 14.38
N MET A 367 14.36 31.06 15.15
CA MET A 367 14.27 31.04 16.62
C MET A 367 14.83 32.31 17.27
N ASN A 368 15.84 32.94 16.68
CA ASN A 368 16.53 34.09 17.28
C ASN A 368 15.87 35.46 17.01
N ASN A 369 14.70 35.54 16.37
CA ASN A 369 14.00 36.79 16.05
C ASN A 369 14.88 37.88 15.38
N ILE A 370 15.94 37.48 14.65
CA ILE A 370 16.73 38.39 13.81
C ILE A 370 15.88 38.69 12.57
N SER A 371 14.90 39.56 12.74
CA SER A 371 13.90 39.89 11.73
C SER A 371 13.68 41.39 11.75
N GLN A 372 14.34 42.06 10.82
CA GLN A 372 13.63 42.98 9.94
C GLN A 372 14.30 42.98 8.56
N SER A 373 15.63 43.00 8.43
CA SER A 373 16.35 43.25 7.16
C SER A 373 16.74 42.09 6.23
N ILE A 374 16.00 40.97 6.15
CA ILE A 374 15.95 40.19 4.89
C ILE A 374 14.63 40.55 4.19
N PHE A 375 14.39 41.87 4.13
CA PHE A 375 13.29 42.52 3.44
C PHE A 375 13.44 42.30 1.94
N ASP A 376 12.33 41.94 1.30
CA ASP A 376 12.13 41.85 -0.13
C ASP A 376 12.91 40.80 -0.93
N GLU A 377 12.55 39.53 -0.69
CA GLU A 377 12.12 38.69 -1.81
C GLU A 377 10.91 37.85 -1.37
N THR A 378 9.70 38.29 -1.70
CA THR A 378 8.44 37.52 -1.61
C THR A 378 8.44 36.20 -2.41
N LYS A 379 9.59 35.69 -2.84
CA LYS A 379 9.82 34.55 -3.75
C LYS A 379 10.57 33.36 -3.15
N LEU A 380 11.48 33.51 -2.18
CA LEU A 380 12.47 32.45 -1.92
C LEU A 380 12.02 31.27 -1.04
N PHE A 381 10.89 31.38 -0.32
CA PHE A 381 10.43 30.35 0.65
C PHE A 381 8.94 30.01 0.58
N LYS A 382 8.18 30.56 -0.36
CA LYS A 382 6.90 29.94 -0.72
C LYS A 382 7.12 28.58 -1.42
N ASP A 383 8.32 28.34 -1.96
CA ASP A 383 8.68 27.13 -2.72
C ASP A 383 9.13 25.94 -1.84
N TYR A 384 8.88 25.99 -0.53
CA TYR A 384 8.77 24.78 0.31
C TYR A 384 7.34 24.20 0.31
N ILE A 385 6.46 24.72 -0.56
CA ILE A 385 5.15 24.18 -0.95
C ILE A 385 5.33 22.99 -1.89
#